data_AF-A8UYQ8-F1
#
_entry.id   AF-A8UYQ8-F1
#
_cell.length_a   1.000
_cell.length_b   1.000
_cell.length_c   1.000
_cell.angle_alpha   90.00
_cell.angle_beta   90.00
_cell.angle_gamma   90.00
#
_symmetry.space_group_name_H-M   'P 1'
#
loop_
_entity.id
_entity.type
_entity.pdbx_description
1 polymer ?
#
loop_
_entity_poly.entity_id
_entity_poly.type
_entity_poly.pdbx_seq_one_letter_code
_entity_poly.pdbx_strand_id
1 'polypeptide(L)'
;MSGSCDRGFTLIEVVIALTIIAVAFSVLLETLSFASSKYEEGLRTFETMLLLDGKLKRRDHEGLKVKRTKVPDFPAIEEVVYSYGGLFFVRYEQR
;
A
#
# COMPACT_ATOMS: atom_id res chain seq x y z
N MET A 1 -61.76 -6.85 15.06
CA MET A 1 -61.84 -5.73 14.09
C MET A 1 -60.48 -5.07 14.07
N SER A 2 -59.85 -5.08 12.89
CA SER A 2 -58.54 -4.51 12.61
C SER A 2 -58.58 -3.00 12.81
N GLY A 3 -57.79 -2.49 13.76
CA GLY A 3 -57.51 -1.06 13.89
C GLY A 3 -56.04 -0.86 13.61
N SER A 4 -55.69 -0.62 12.34
CA SER A 4 -54.33 -0.30 11.91
C SER A 4 -53.82 0.91 12.68
N CYS A 5 -52.80 0.72 13.51
CA CYS A 5 -51.95 1.81 13.97
C CYS A 5 -51.05 2.22 12.80
N ASP A 6 -51.54 3.09 11.91
CA ASP A 6 -50.66 3.83 11.02
C ASP A 6 -49.90 4.87 11.86
N ARG A 7 -48.77 4.44 12.42
CA ARG A 7 -47.77 5.33 13.02
C ARG A 7 -47.15 6.15 11.90
N GLY A 8 -47.68 7.35 11.68
CA GLY A 8 -47.09 8.31 10.75
C GLY A 8 -45.63 8.57 11.10
N PHE A 9 -44.74 8.36 10.14
CA PHE A 9 -43.31 8.63 10.26
C PHE A 9 -43.12 10.13 10.53
N THR A 10 -42.38 10.49 11.58
CA THR A 10 -42.20 11.91 11.90
C THR A 10 -41.14 12.53 10.98
N LEU A 11 -41.29 13.81 10.61
CA LEU A 11 -40.30 14.50 9.77
C LEU A 11 -38.90 14.50 10.42
N ILE A 12 -38.85 14.53 11.75
CA ILE A 12 -37.61 14.41 12.53
C ILE A 12 -36.97 13.03 12.32
N GLU A 13 -37.75 11.96 12.31
CA GLU A 13 -37.26 10.60 12.09
C GLU A 13 -36.65 10.44 10.69
N VAL A 14 -37.23 11.10 9.67
CA VAL A 14 -36.64 11.13 8.31
C VAL A 14 -35.29 11.83 8.33
N VAL A 15 -35.19 12.97 9.00
CA VAL A 15 -33.93 13.73 9.10
C VAL A 15 -32.87 12.90 9.83
N ILE A 16 -33.24 12.26 10.94
CA ILE A 16 -32.32 11.38 11.68
C ILE A 16 -31.85 10.22 10.78
N ALA A 17 -32.76 9.54 10.09
CA ALA A 17 -32.40 8.46 9.18
C ALA A 17 -31.43 8.92 8.08
N LEU A 18 -31.69 10.09 7.47
CA LEU A 18 -30.79 10.68 6.46
C LEU A 18 -29.41 11.01 7.03
N THR A 19 -29.33 11.55 8.26
CA THR A 19 -28.04 11.84 8.89
C THR A 19 -27.24 10.57 9.16
N ILE A 20 -27.89 9.50 9.63
CA ILE A 20 -27.22 8.21 9.86
C ILE A 20 -26.69 7.64 8.54
N ILE A 21 -27.51 7.68 7.48
CA ILE A 21 -27.13 7.23 6.14
C ILE A 21 -25.93 8.05 5.63
N ALA A 22 -25.97 9.37 5.75
CA ALA A 22 -24.89 10.25 5.31
C ALA A 22 -23.56 9.91 6.00
N VAL A 23 -23.58 9.77 7.34
CA VAL A 23 -22.39 9.41 8.12
C VAL A 23 -21.87 8.03 7.71
N ALA A 24 -22.75 7.04 7.54
CA ALA A 24 -22.35 5.71 7.11
C ALA A 24 -21.66 5.73 5.73
N PHE A 25 -22.23 6.46 4.76
CA PHE A 25 -21.62 6.61 3.44
C PHE A 25 -20.29 7.38 3.49
N SER A 26 -20.15 8.40 4.34
CA SER A 26 -18.87 9.10 4.51
C SER A 26 -17.76 8.12 4.93
N VAL A 27 -18.01 7.27 5.93
CA VAL A 27 -17.03 6.28 6.39
C VAL A 27 -16.73 5.25 5.29
N LEU A 28 -17.75 4.79 4.56
CA LEU A 28 -17.56 3.84 3.46
C LEU A 28 -16.70 4.42 2.34
N LEU A 29 -16.96 5.67 1.94
CA LEU A 29 -16.21 6.35 0.88
C LEU A 29 -14.77 6.63 1.30
N GLU A 30 -14.55 7.05 2.55
CA GLU A 30 -13.20 7.25 3.10
C GLU A 30 -12.41 5.95 3.11
N THR A 31 -13.02 4.86 3.57
CA THR A 31 -12.40 3.53 3.59
C THR A 31 -12.07 3.05 2.18
N LEU A 32 -12.98 3.24 1.22
CA LEU A 32 -12.77 2.88 -0.17
C LEU A 32 -11.63 3.69 -0.80
N SER A 33 -11.59 5.00 -0.54
CA SER A 33 -10.53 5.90 -1.01
C SER A 33 -9.17 5.46 -0.47
N PHE A 34 -9.09 5.18 0.84
CA PHE A 34 -7.88 4.69 1.48
C PHE A 34 -7.41 3.36 0.89
N ALA A 35 -8.33 2.39 0.75
CA ALA A 35 -8.02 1.09 0.16
C ALA A 35 -7.51 1.22 -1.28
N SER A 36 -8.14 2.07 -2.10
CA SER A 36 -7.70 2.33 -3.48
C SER A 36 -6.31 2.95 -3.52
N SER A 37 -6.02 3.93 -2.67
CA SER A 37 -4.70 4.56 -2.59
C SER A 37 -3.62 3.56 -2.18
N LYS A 38 -3.91 2.69 -1.21
CA LYS A 38 -2.98 1.64 -0.77
C LYS A 38 -2.77 0.57 -1.82
N TYR A 39 -3.80 0.22 -2.58
CA TYR A 39 -3.67 -0.70 -3.70
C TYR A 39 -2.75 -0.12 -4.79
N GLU A 40 -2.93 1.15 -5.15
CA GLU A 40 -2.09 1.82 -6.16
C GLU A 40 -0.64 1.96 -5.70
N GLU A 41 -0.40 2.30 -4.43
CA GLU A 41 0.94 2.34 -3.83
C GLU A 41 1.63 0.97 -3.86
N GLY A 42 0.89 -0.10 -3.54
CA GLY A 42 1.36 -1.47 -3.62
C GLY A 42 1.68 -1.90 -5.05
N LEU A 43 0.85 -1.53 -6.02
CA LEU A 43 1.08 -1.83 -7.44
C LEU A 43 2.36 -1.17 -7.94
N ARG A 44 2.55 0.13 -7.66
CA ARG A 44 3.77 0.86 -8.04
C ARG A 44 5.02 0.26 -7.40
N THR A 45 4.91 -0.17 -6.14
CA THR A 45 6.00 -0.83 -5.42
C THR A 45 6.35 -2.18 -6.07
N PHE A 46 5.34 -2.97 -6.43
CA PHE A 46 5.51 -4.25 -7.11
C PHE A 46 6.13 -4.10 -8.49
N GLU A 47 5.67 -3.12 -9.29
CA GLU A 47 6.28 -2.80 -10.58
C GLU A 47 7.76 -2.38 -10.43
N THR A 48 8.06 -1.55 -9.43
CA THR A 48 9.44 -1.14 -9.13
C THR A 48 10.31 -2.34 -8.72
N MET A 49 9.75 -3.29 -7.96
CA MET A 49 10.41 -4.53 -7.58
C MET A 49 10.71 -5.42 -8.79
N LEU A 50 9.75 -5.56 -9.72
CA LEU A 50 9.94 -6.33 -10.96
C LEU A 50 11.02 -5.69 -11.84
N LEU A 51 11.07 -4.37 -11.93
CA LEU A 51 12.13 -3.66 -12.65
C LEU A 51 13.50 -3.88 -12.00
N LEU A 52 13.59 -3.78 -10.68
CA LEU A 52 14.82 -4.03 -9.93
C LEU A 52 15.31 -5.47 -10.13
N ASP A 53 14.43 -6.46 -9.95
CA ASP A 53 14.75 -7.88 -10.17
C ASP A 53 15.19 -8.16 -11.62
N GLY A 54 14.48 -7.58 -12.59
CA GLY A 54 14.84 -7.69 -14.01
C GLY A 54 16.21 -7.09 -14.33
N LYS A 55 16.55 -5.94 -13.76
CA LYS A 55 17.88 -5.32 -13.89
C LYS A 55 18.97 -6.18 -13.26
N LEU A 56 18.74 -6.69 -12.05
CA LEU A 56 19.69 -7.57 -11.35
C LEU A 56 19.94 -8.87 -12.12
N LYS A 57 18.90 -9.51 -12.65
CA LYS A 57 19.03 -10.74 -13.45
C LYS A 57 19.79 -10.52 -14.75
N ARG A 58 19.63 -9.35 -15.39
CA ARG A 58 20.35 -8.97 -16.60
C ARG A 58 21.78 -8.44 -16.36
N ARG A 59 22.19 -8.32 -15.08
CA ARG A 59 23.44 -7.63 -14.68
C ARG A 59 23.53 -6.20 -15.23
N ASP A 60 22.38 -5.60 -15.53
CA ASP A 60 22.28 -4.23 -15.99
C ASP A 60 22.23 -3.32 -14.76
N HIS A 61 23.34 -2.64 -14.50
CA HIS A 61 23.49 -1.74 -13.37
C HIS A 61 23.22 -0.27 -13.71
N GLU A 62 22.73 0.03 -14.92
CA GLU A 62 22.44 1.40 -15.32
C GLU A 62 21.33 2.01 -14.46
N GLY A 63 21.65 3.15 -13.85
CA GLY A 63 20.75 3.88 -12.95
C GLY A 63 20.50 3.23 -11.60
N LEU A 64 21.17 2.12 -11.27
CA LEU A 64 21.14 1.51 -9.93
C LEU A 64 22.16 2.17 -9.01
N LYS A 65 21.74 2.58 -7.81
CA LYS A 65 22.68 3.00 -6.77
C LYS A 65 23.20 1.75 -6.08
N VAL A 66 24.49 1.46 -6.27
CA VAL A 66 25.15 0.30 -5.66
C VAL A 66 26.05 0.76 -4.52
N LYS A 67 25.82 0.26 -3.31
CA LYS A 67 26.69 0.50 -2.16
C LYS A 67 27.31 -0.83 -1.73
N ARG A 68 28.63 -0.90 -1.71
CA ARG A 68 29.38 -2.05 -1.18
C ARG A 68 29.90 -1.72 0.20
N THR A 69 29.67 -2.56 1.19
CA THR A 69 30.14 -2.38 2.56
C THR A 69 30.74 -3.69 3.07
N LYS A 70 31.89 -3.63 3.74
CA LYS A 70 32.48 -4.82 4.36
C LYS A 70 31.72 -5.15 5.63
N VAL A 71 31.42 -6.43 5.83
CA VAL A 71 30.76 -6.87 7.05
C VAL A 71 31.79 -6.85 8.19
N PRO A 72 31.55 -6.10 9.29
CA PRO A 72 32.54 -5.92 10.36
C PRO A 72 33.09 -7.23 10.94
N ASP A 73 32.23 -8.25 11.07
CA ASP A 73 32.58 -9.54 11.68
C ASP A 73 33.03 -10.60 10.66
N PHE A 74 32.89 -10.31 9.35
CA PHE A 74 33.18 -11.26 8.28
C PHE A 74 33.96 -10.60 7.15
N PRO A 75 35.30 -10.49 7.26
CA PRO A 75 36.13 -9.78 6.29
C PRO A 75 36.16 -10.45 4.90
N ALA A 76 35.72 -11.70 4.79
CA ALA A 76 35.58 -12.43 3.53
C ALA A 76 34.22 -12.17 2.83
N ILE A 77 33.30 -11.44 3.46
CA ILE A 77 31.95 -11.17 2.94
C ILE A 77 31.80 -9.67 2.66
N GLU A 78 31.36 -9.35 1.45
CA GLU A 78 30.93 -8.00 1.06
C GLU A 78 29.40 -7.94 1.00
N GLU A 79 28.82 -6.92 1.63
CA GLU A 79 27.41 -6.58 1.50
C GLU A 79 27.23 -5.61 0.33
N VAL A 80 26.48 -6.03 -0.69
CA VAL A 80 26.16 -5.24 -1.88
C VAL A 80 24.69 -4.86 -1.83
N VAL A 81 24.43 -3.56 -1.65
CA VAL A 81 23.08 -2.99 -1.62
C VAL A 81 22.79 -2.32 -2.96
N TYR A 82 21.77 -2.83 -3.66
CA TYR A 82 21.27 -2.26 -4.92
C TYR A 82 19.99 -1.47 -4.63
N SER A 83 19.95 -0.19 -4.94
CA SER A 83 18.77 0.67 -4.70
C SER A 83 18.19 1.25 -5.98
N TYR A 84 16.85 1.22 -6.10
CA TYR A 84 16.08 1.80 -7.20
C TYR A 84 14.71 2.28 -6.71
N GLY A 85 14.34 3.53 -7.01
CA GLY A 85 12.99 4.05 -6.71
C GLY A 85 12.58 3.99 -5.23
N GLY A 86 13.53 4.00 -4.28
CA GLY A 86 13.25 3.87 -2.84
C GLY A 86 13.23 2.44 -2.31
N LEU A 87 13.28 1.43 -3.18
CA LEU A 87 13.48 0.04 -2.80
C LEU A 87 14.96 -0.33 -2.81
N PHE A 88 15.34 -1.27 -1.94
CA PHE A 88 16.70 -1.80 -1.86
C PHE A 88 16.71 -3.33 -1.83
N PHE A 89 17.72 -3.92 -2.46
CA PHE A 89 18.02 -5.35 -2.42
C PHE A 89 19.43 -5.54 -1.87
N VAL A 90 19.58 -6.42 -0.90
CA VAL A 90 20.88 -6.73 -0.27
C VAL A 90 21.34 -8.10 -0.74
N ARG A 91 22.58 -8.18 -1.22
CA ARG A 91 23.26 -9.43 -1.56
C ARG A 91 24.57 -9.52 -0.77
N TYR A 92 24.82 -10.68 -0.18
CA TYR A 92 26.11 -11.00 0.41
C TYR A 92 26.93 -11.78 -0.62
N GLU A 93 28.11 -11.25 -0.96
CA GLU A 93 29.06 -11.89 -1.88
C GLU A 93 30.30 -12.31 -1.09
N GLN A 94 30.71 -13.57 -1.23
CA GLN A 94 31.94 -14.07 -0.64
C GLN A 94 33.07 -13.89 -1.65
N ARG A 95 34.19 -13.31 -1.21
CA ARG A 95 35.33 -12.99 -2.06
C ARG A 95 36.19 -14.21 -2.38
#